data_AF-A0A2M9XA67-F1
#
_entry.id   AF-A0A2M9XA67-F1
#
_cell.length_a   1.000
_cell.length_b   1.000
_cell.length_c   1.000
_cell.angle_alpha   90.00
_cell.angle_beta   90.00
_cell.angle_gamma   90.00
#
_symmetry.space_group_name_H-M   'P 1'
#
loop_
_entity.id
_entity.type
_entity.pdbx_description
1 polymer ?
#
loop_
_entity_poly.entity_id
_entity_poly.type
_entity_poly.pdbx_seq_one_letter_code
_entity_poly.pdbx_strand_id
1 'polypeptide(L)'
;MISKTNRLLCLSAFLLAFVSDCKVGHWEGNASDNPVVSTLFNNRMLLLLKGTYATDSPLEFSEYNNGTGNAYEDPAGDPTFNLAGLPKMANLPIYVDIGEIRISSKYQDGLNNLSQIRTVAAAKAFWDNIAPNREVYCTQPYTLNANTCRSLNGEFKMIQFLNGEGAEFPSNDPTSGTSSGLASQYYYTGTYIRSLVTGWGNSPGVDLTKVTFFDNYGVYGFNIVPRLAYAAGTTDKSGYPLVFPLLYSVQAGEADMDFKPGFEPYIFEVRMNLKENLMVHSIKAADGSTAATLISISDWKVNHQGQTDMGGGILSRSRTIYPSGASSLSITGGSGNLTHYFAVFRENETNILSKLPLAATPARNGTVKIKYINSGTHKLYCLADTGNLNGFPDTIVGTPLTFSVPENGNMSTISLSYSCP
;
A
#
# COMPACT_ATOMS: atom_id res chain seq x y z
N MET A 1 71.45 1.96 36.97
CA MET A 1 71.77 2.15 35.55
C MET A 1 70.67 1.51 34.71
N ILE A 2 69.68 2.30 34.30
CA ILE A 2 68.66 1.83 33.35
C ILE A 2 69.31 1.88 31.96
N SER A 3 69.50 0.70 31.36
CA SER A 3 70.16 0.54 30.07
C SER A 3 69.52 1.43 28.99
N LYS A 4 70.36 2.01 28.12
CA LYS A 4 69.95 2.81 26.94
C LYS A 4 68.96 2.06 26.05
N THR A 5 68.91 0.72 26.12
CA THR A 5 67.96 -0.13 25.38
C THR A 5 66.51 0.01 25.85
N ASN A 6 66.27 0.37 27.12
CA ASN A 6 64.89 0.50 27.66
C ASN A 6 64.25 1.87 27.40
N ARG A 7 65.03 2.88 26.99
CA ARG A 7 64.47 4.19 26.60
C ARG A 7 63.98 4.22 25.14
N LEU A 8 64.60 3.45 24.24
CA LEU A 8 64.13 3.35 22.86
C LEU A 8 62.84 2.52 22.71
N LEU A 9 62.64 1.49 23.55
CA LEU A 9 61.42 0.68 23.52
C LEU A 9 60.19 1.46 24.03
N CYS A 10 60.34 2.32 25.05
CA CYS A 10 59.21 3.14 25.52
C CYS A 10 58.89 4.31 24.57
N LEU A 11 59.88 4.87 23.86
CA LEU A 11 59.63 5.95 22.89
C LEU A 11 59.00 5.41 21.59
N SER A 12 59.37 4.21 21.15
CA SER A 12 58.76 3.54 19.99
C SER A 12 57.33 3.05 20.28
N ALA A 13 57.06 2.57 21.49
CA ALA A 13 55.70 2.20 21.91
C ALA A 13 54.76 3.43 22.03
N PHE A 14 55.28 4.61 22.40
CA PHE A 14 54.48 5.84 22.47
C PHE A 14 54.26 6.47 21.08
N LEU A 15 55.24 6.44 20.18
CA LEU A 15 55.07 6.95 18.80
C LEU A 15 54.16 6.06 17.93
N LEU A 16 54.03 4.76 18.23
CA LEU A 16 53.07 3.87 17.57
C LEU A 16 51.63 4.02 18.09
N ALA A 17 51.41 4.65 19.26
CA ALA A 17 50.07 4.79 19.85
C ALA A 17 49.35 6.10 19.46
N PHE A 18 50.05 7.07 18.86
CA PHE A 18 49.50 8.42 18.59
C PHE A 18 49.40 8.79 17.09
N VAL A 19 49.68 7.87 16.16
CA VAL A 19 49.59 8.13 14.70
C VAL A 19 48.53 7.24 14.01
N SER A 20 47.77 6.41 14.74
CA SER A 20 46.88 5.41 14.13
C SER A 20 45.40 5.79 14.00
N ASP A 21 44.92 6.94 14.49
CA ASP A 21 43.47 7.26 14.44
C ASP A 21 43.13 8.60 13.80
N CYS A 22 43.68 8.83 12.61
CA CYS A 22 42.99 9.60 11.58
C CYS A 22 43.02 8.79 10.29
N LYS A 23 42.03 7.89 10.13
CA LYS A 23 41.82 7.14 8.89
C LYS A 23 41.38 8.09 7.78
N VAL A 24 42.34 8.59 7.00
CA VAL A 24 42.07 9.14 5.67
C VAL A 24 41.67 7.97 4.78
N GLY A 25 40.42 7.97 4.30
CA GLY A 25 39.86 6.86 3.54
C GLY A 25 40.69 6.50 2.31
N HIS A 26 41.09 5.23 2.20
CA HIS A 26 41.64 4.64 0.99
C HIS A 26 40.53 4.63 -0.08
N TRP A 27 40.63 5.50 -1.08
CA TRP A 27 39.61 5.69 -2.13
C TRP A 27 39.86 4.83 -3.38
N GLU A 28 40.64 3.75 -3.27
CA GLU A 28 41.00 2.88 -4.40
C GLU A 28 40.07 1.66 -4.57
N GLY A 29 38.76 1.85 -4.39
CA GLY A 29 37.75 0.91 -4.90
C GLY A 29 37.71 -0.50 -4.30
N ASN A 30 38.40 -0.79 -3.19
CA ASN A 30 38.27 -2.06 -2.46
C ASN A 30 37.28 -1.93 -1.29
N ALA A 31 36.46 -2.97 -1.10
CA ALA A 31 35.49 -3.04 0.00
C ALA A 31 36.18 -2.89 1.36
N SER A 32 35.62 -2.02 2.21
CA SER A 32 36.14 -1.72 3.55
C SER A 32 35.03 -1.92 4.57
N ASP A 33 35.34 -2.57 5.69
CA ASP A 33 34.47 -2.75 6.84
C ASP A 33 34.35 -1.49 7.72
N ASN A 34 34.99 -0.38 7.32
CA ASN A 34 34.84 0.89 8.02
C ASN A 34 33.47 1.50 7.69
N PRO A 35 32.71 2.00 8.69
CA PRO A 35 31.48 2.73 8.43
C PRO A 35 31.81 3.99 7.61
N VAL A 36 31.38 4.00 6.36
CA VAL A 36 31.47 5.16 5.48
C VAL A 36 30.55 6.24 6.05
N VAL A 37 30.91 7.52 6.05
CA VAL A 37 30.07 8.61 6.60
C VAL A 37 28.65 8.64 5.97
N SER A 38 28.44 8.00 4.82
CA SER A 38 27.12 7.76 4.23
C SER A 38 26.22 6.77 5.00
N THR A 39 26.75 5.93 5.90
CA THR A 39 25.97 5.09 6.82
C THR A 39 25.42 5.86 8.02
N LEU A 40 25.84 7.12 8.23
CA LEU A 40 25.34 7.95 9.32
C LEU A 40 24.15 8.85 8.92
N PHE A 41 23.84 9.03 7.63
CA PHE A 41 22.86 10.06 7.22
C PHE A 41 21.95 9.80 6.00
N ASN A 42 21.94 8.63 5.35
CA ASN A 42 21.01 8.39 4.23
C ASN A 42 20.18 7.14 4.43
N ASN A 43 18.87 7.31 4.66
CA ASN A 43 17.89 6.27 4.38
C ASN A 43 18.03 5.89 2.90
N ARG A 44 18.36 4.63 2.63
CA ARG A 44 18.45 4.04 1.29
C ARG A 44 17.06 3.76 0.73
N MET A 45 16.10 3.48 1.61
CA MET A 45 14.69 3.25 1.28
C MET A 45 13.91 4.56 1.17
N LEU A 46 13.15 4.70 0.08
CA LEU A 46 12.00 5.58 -0.01
C LEU A 46 10.72 4.75 0.16
N LEU A 47 10.00 4.92 1.27
CA LEU A 47 8.72 4.26 1.48
C LEU A 47 7.59 5.10 0.87
N LEU A 48 6.88 4.53 -0.09
CA LEU A 48 5.75 5.15 -0.77
C LEU A 48 4.45 4.42 -0.45
N LEU A 49 3.43 5.16 -0.03
CA LEU A 49 2.08 4.67 0.15
C LEU A 49 1.18 5.09 -1.01
N LYS A 50 0.43 4.14 -1.55
CA LYS A 50 -0.53 4.38 -2.64
C LYS A 50 -1.91 3.86 -2.25
N GLY A 51 -2.93 4.68 -2.48
CA GLY A 51 -4.33 4.39 -2.15
C GLY A 51 -5.15 3.92 -3.35
N THR A 52 -4.51 3.54 -4.45
CA THR A 52 -5.17 3.26 -5.72
C THR A 52 -4.94 1.83 -6.22
N TYR A 53 -5.92 1.29 -6.95
CA TYR A 53 -5.79 0.01 -7.66
C TYR A 53 -4.77 0.12 -8.80
N ALA A 54 -4.79 1.23 -9.54
CA ALA A 54 -3.81 1.53 -10.56
C ALA A 54 -2.55 2.19 -9.96
N THR A 55 -1.37 1.88 -10.50
CA THR A 55 -0.08 2.27 -9.89
C THR A 55 0.33 3.69 -10.19
N ASP A 56 0.34 4.11 -11.45
CA ASP A 56 1.00 5.35 -11.89
C ASP A 56 0.05 6.37 -12.51
N SER A 57 -1.13 5.92 -12.93
CA SER A 57 -2.14 6.76 -13.60
C SER A 57 -3.52 6.21 -13.29
N PRO A 58 -3.99 6.35 -12.04
CA PRO A 58 -5.32 5.90 -11.64
C PRO A 58 -6.42 6.70 -12.32
N LEU A 59 -7.67 6.28 -12.08
CA LEU A 59 -8.83 7.07 -12.48
C LEU A 59 -8.86 8.36 -11.66
N GLU A 60 -9.19 9.47 -12.32
CA GLU A 60 -9.60 10.68 -11.63
C GLU A 60 -10.94 10.48 -10.93
N PHE A 61 -11.24 11.25 -9.89
CA PHE A 61 -12.55 11.16 -9.24
C PHE A 61 -13.72 11.57 -10.16
N SER A 62 -13.46 12.38 -11.19
CA SER A 62 -14.43 12.69 -12.25
C SER A 62 -14.67 11.52 -13.20
N GLU A 63 -13.71 10.59 -13.28
CA GLU A 63 -13.73 9.43 -14.17
C GLU A 63 -14.40 8.20 -13.54
N TYR A 64 -14.78 8.32 -12.27
CA TYR A 64 -15.44 7.28 -11.51
C TYR A 64 -16.76 6.83 -12.15
N ASN A 65 -17.10 5.56 -11.96
CA ASN A 65 -18.29 4.94 -12.52
C ASN A 65 -18.45 5.27 -14.01
N ASN A 66 -17.42 4.84 -14.76
CA ASN A 66 -17.26 5.02 -16.20
C ASN A 66 -17.46 6.46 -16.71
N GLY A 67 -16.84 7.44 -16.03
CA GLY A 67 -16.85 8.84 -16.46
C GLY A 67 -17.99 9.70 -15.92
N THR A 68 -18.88 9.15 -15.08
CA THR A 68 -20.01 9.89 -14.52
C THR A 68 -19.65 10.70 -13.26
N GLY A 69 -18.55 10.32 -12.60
CA GLY A 69 -18.12 10.86 -11.31
C GLY A 69 -19.05 10.52 -10.14
N ASN A 70 -20.02 9.63 -10.36
CA ASN A 70 -20.90 9.10 -9.32
C ASN A 70 -20.21 7.97 -8.55
N ALA A 71 -20.64 7.75 -7.31
CA ALA A 71 -20.30 6.52 -6.61
C ALA A 71 -20.91 5.30 -7.33
N TYR A 72 -20.34 4.12 -7.12
CA TYR A 72 -21.01 2.86 -7.45
C TYR A 72 -22.11 2.56 -6.42
N GLU A 73 -23.11 1.79 -6.80
CA GLU A 73 -24.23 1.38 -5.94
C GLU A 73 -24.48 -0.11 -6.19
N ASP A 74 -24.53 -0.94 -5.15
CA ASP A 74 -24.95 -2.35 -5.27
C ASP A 74 -26.33 -2.56 -4.64
N PRO A 75 -27.41 -2.59 -5.43
CA PRO A 75 -28.75 -2.80 -4.90
C PRO A 75 -29.02 -4.26 -4.47
N ALA A 76 -28.10 -5.20 -4.71
CA ALA A 76 -28.36 -6.62 -4.52
C ALA A 76 -28.42 -7.01 -3.04
N GLY A 77 -29.62 -7.00 -2.47
CA GLY A 77 -29.87 -7.46 -1.11
C GLY A 77 -29.77 -6.36 -0.05
N ASP A 78 -29.41 -5.14 -0.42
CA ASP A 78 -29.45 -3.95 0.42
C ASP A 78 -30.87 -3.39 0.57
N PRO A 79 -31.19 -2.71 1.69
CA PRO A 79 -32.41 -1.92 1.80
C PRO A 79 -32.30 -0.65 0.94
N THR A 80 -33.43 0.05 0.74
CA THR A 80 -33.47 1.26 -0.08
C THR A 80 -32.45 2.30 0.36
N PHE A 81 -31.62 2.78 -0.58
CA PHE A 81 -30.65 3.82 -0.31
C PHE A 81 -31.29 5.16 0.03
N ASN A 82 -30.77 5.83 1.05
CA ASN A 82 -31.03 7.24 1.29
C ASN A 82 -29.91 8.09 0.68
N LEU A 83 -30.07 8.47 -0.59
CA LEU A 83 -29.09 9.21 -1.37
C LEU A 83 -29.18 10.74 -1.21
N ALA A 84 -29.95 11.22 -0.22
CA ALA A 84 -30.12 12.66 0.00
C ALA A 84 -28.77 13.33 0.26
N GLY A 85 -28.42 14.30 -0.59
CA GLY A 85 -27.16 15.05 -0.48
C GLY A 85 -25.91 14.23 -0.80
N LEU A 86 -26.01 13.08 -1.50
CA LEU A 86 -24.85 12.32 -1.97
C LEU A 86 -23.95 13.22 -2.84
N PRO A 87 -22.69 13.47 -2.45
CA PRO A 87 -21.76 14.23 -3.28
C PRO A 87 -21.27 13.38 -4.46
N LYS A 88 -20.82 14.06 -5.51
CA LYS A 88 -19.94 13.43 -6.52
C LYS A 88 -18.65 12.97 -5.85
N MET A 89 -18.01 11.94 -6.40
CA MET A 89 -16.79 11.37 -5.82
C MET A 89 -15.65 12.38 -5.68
N ALA A 90 -15.57 13.35 -6.60
CA ALA A 90 -14.57 14.43 -6.53
C ALA A 90 -14.74 15.37 -5.33
N ASN A 91 -15.95 15.42 -4.75
CA ASN A 91 -16.30 16.27 -3.62
C ASN A 91 -16.49 15.46 -2.33
N LEU A 92 -16.19 14.14 -2.34
CA LEU A 92 -16.31 13.30 -1.16
C LEU A 92 -15.13 13.58 -0.21
N PRO A 93 -15.38 14.04 1.01
CA PRO A 93 -14.31 14.16 1.99
C PRO A 93 -13.84 12.77 2.41
N ILE A 94 -12.55 12.50 2.32
CA ILE A 94 -11.90 11.29 2.81
C ILE A 94 -10.81 11.68 3.81
N TYR A 95 -10.79 10.99 4.95
CA TYR A 95 -9.82 11.17 6.03
C TYR A 95 -9.19 9.84 6.39
N VAL A 96 -7.85 9.78 6.46
CA VAL A 96 -7.09 8.55 6.74
C VAL A 96 -6.07 8.84 7.84
N ASP A 97 -6.05 8.03 8.88
CA ASP A 97 -5.08 8.08 9.98
C ASP A 97 -4.32 6.75 10.01
N ILE A 98 -3.06 6.77 9.58
CA ILE A 98 -2.18 5.60 9.54
C ILE A 98 -1.21 5.74 10.70
N GLY A 99 -1.22 4.77 11.61
CA GLY A 99 -0.36 4.82 12.80
C GLY A 99 1.06 4.35 12.53
N GLU A 100 1.21 3.24 11.79
CA GLU A 100 2.50 2.62 11.54
C GLU A 100 2.44 1.61 10.39
N ILE A 101 3.61 1.30 9.84
CA ILE A 101 3.81 0.23 8.87
C ILE A 101 4.93 -0.68 9.34
N ARG A 102 4.66 -1.97 9.30
CA ARG A 102 5.56 -3.02 9.76
C ARG A 102 5.75 -4.07 8.68
N ILE A 103 6.90 -4.71 8.69
CA ILE A 103 7.19 -5.84 7.81
C ILE A 103 7.70 -7.03 8.63
N SER A 104 7.62 -8.24 8.09
CA SER A 104 8.20 -9.42 8.76
C SER A 104 8.83 -10.40 7.80
N SER A 105 10.02 -10.88 8.17
CA SER A 105 10.77 -11.96 7.51
C SER A 105 10.38 -13.35 8.03
N LYS A 106 9.49 -13.46 9.03
CA LYS A 106 9.18 -14.71 9.73
C LYS A 106 8.06 -15.47 9.03
N TYR A 107 8.38 -16.10 7.90
CA TYR A 107 7.41 -16.83 7.05
C TYR A 107 6.50 -17.78 7.85
N GLN A 108 7.10 -18.70 8.62
CA GLN A 108 6.37 -19.77 9.34
C GLN A 108 5.47 -19.22 10.45
N ASP A 109 5.92 -18.19 11.15
CA ASP A 109 5.19 -17.58 12.27
C ASP A 109 4.00 -16.74 11.82
N GLY A 110 3.85 -16.49 10.51
CA GLY A 110 2.76 -15.73 9.92
C GLY A 110 1.75 -16.55 9.13
N LEU A 111 1.93 -17.87 9.03
CA LEU A 111 1.01 -18.78 8.32
C LEU A 111 -0.43 -18.64 8.84
N ASN A 112 -1.43 -19.02 8.05
CA ASN A 112 -2.84 -18.94 8.46
C ASN A 112 -3.29 -17.54 8.93
N ASN A 113 -2.94 -16.50 8.16
CA ASN A 113 -3.37 -15.11 8.42
C ASN A 113 -3.02 -14.62 9.84
N LEU A 114 -1.79 -14.88 10.28
CA LEU A 114 -1.29 -14.48 11.60
C LEU A 114 -2.04 -15.12 12.79
N SER A 115 -2.87 -16.14 12.55
CA SER A 115 -3.76 -16.72 13.58
C SER A 115 -3.05 -17.20 14.85
N GLN A 116 -1.77 -17.55 14.75
CA GLN A 116 -0.94 -17.97 15.88
C GLN A 116 -0.42 -16.83 16.78
N ILE A 117 -0.45 -15.57 16.37
CA ILE A 117 0.20 -14.45 17.08
C ILE A 117 -0.68 -13.86 18.20
N ARG A 118 -0.98 -14.68 19.22
CA ARG A 118 -2.03 -14.34 20.21
C ARG A 118 -1.59 -13.44 21.37
N THR A 119 -0.30 -13.12 21.47
CA THR A 119 0.23 -12.34 22.60
C THR A 119 0.98 -11.11 22.12
N VAL A 120 1.02 -10.06 22.97
CA VAL A 120 1.80 -8.85 22.69
C VAL A 120 3.28 -9.17 22.49
N ALA A 121 3.82 -10.12 23.26
CA ALA A 121 5.20 -10.56 23.11
C ALA A 121 5.45 -11.23 21.75
N ALA A 122 4.57 -12.13 21.33
CA ALA A 122 4.64 -12.76 20.01
C ALA A 122 4.49 -11.74 18.88
N ALA A 123 3.60 -10.76 19.02
CA ALA A 123 3.43 -9.71 18.02
C ALA A 123 4.66 -8.81 17.89
N LYS A 124 5.29 -8.43 19.01
CA LYS A 124 6.56 -7.69 19.03
C LYS A 124 7.71 -8.51 18.46
N ALA A 125 7.74 -9.80 18.74
CA ALA A 125 8.74 -10.69 18.16
C ALA A 125 8.51 -10.86 16.66
N PHE A 126 7.27 -10.85 16.18
CA PHE A 126 6.94 -11.11 14.78
C PHE A 126 7.32 -9.94 13.85
N TRP A 127 6.92 -8.73 14.22
CA TRP A 127 7.01 -7.56 13.36
C TRP A 127 8.31 -6.78 13.53
N ASP A 128 8.90 -6.38 12.40
CA ASP A 128 9.97 -5.38 12.34
C ASP A 128 9.34 -4.00 12.07
N ASN A 129 9.76 -3.00 12.85
CA ASN A 129 9.24 -1.63 12.75
C ASN A 129 10.07 -0.83 11.74
N ILE A 130 9.51 -0.63 10.54
CA ILE A 130 10.16 0.21 9.53
C ILE A 130 9.62 1.63 9.53
N ALA A 131 8.36 1.84 9.89
CA ALA A 131 7.74 3.16 9.86
C ALA A 131 6.81 3.35 11.07
N PRO A 132 7.35 3.77 12.23
CA PRO A 132 6.60 3.87 13.47
C PRO A 132 5.83 5.19 13.63
N ASN A 133 6.03 6.15 12.73
CA ASN A 133 5.48 7.49 12.85
C ASN A 133 4.06 7.55 12.30
N ARG A 134 3.16 8.15 13.07
CA ARG A 134 1.77 8.39 12.66
C ARG A 134 1.72 9.44 11.54
N GLU A 135 0.96 9.16 10.49
CA GLU A 135 0.67 10.07 9.40
C GLU A 135 -0.85 10.25 9.23
N VAL A 136 -1.28 11.49 9.00
CA VAL A 136 -2.69 11.85 8.85
C VAL A 136 -2.91 12.51 7.50
N TYR A 137 -3.82 11.95 6.72
CA TYR A 137 -4.16 12.39 5.37
C TYR A 137 -5.61 12.88 5.35
N CYS A 138 -5.87 13.96 4.63
CA CYS A 138 -7.22 14.46 4.43
C CYS A 138 -7.36 15.08 3.04
N THR A 139 -8.51 14.88 2.40
CA THR A 139 -8.85 15.55 1.12
C THR A 139 -9.27 17.00 1.33
N GLN A 140 -9.76 17.32 2.53
CA GLN A 140 -10.13 18.67 2.95
C GLN A 140 -9.95 18.81 4.46
N PRO A 141 -9.87 20.04 5.00
CA PRO A 141 -9.77 20.26 6.45
C PRO A 141 -11.05 19.82 7.17
N TYR A 142 -10.91 19.09 8.29
CA TYR A 142 -12.04 18.70 9.16
C TYR A 142 -12.31 19.70 10.30
N THR A 143 -11.45 20.71 10.47
CA THR A 143 -11.62 21.79 11.45
C THR A 143 -10.90 23.04 10.99
N LEU A 144 -11.39 24.21 11.44
CA LEU A 144 -10.74 25.51 11.21
C LEU A 144 -9.53 25.73 12.12
N ASN A 145 -9.43 24.97 13.21
CA ASN A 145 -8.29 25.02 14.14
C ASN A 145 -7.06 24.31 13.56
N ALA A 146 -5.91 24.50 14.22
CA ALA A 146 -4.72 23.69 13.98
C ALA A 146 -5.09 22.21 14.14
N ASN A 147 -4.78 21.40 13.14
CA ASN A 147 -5.11 19.99 13.09
C ASN A 147 -3.96 19.19 12.51
N THR A 148 -3.93 17.89 12.83
CA THR A 148 -2.81 17.03 12.48
C THR A 148 -2.60 16.92 10.97
N CYS A 149 -3.69 16.87 10.20
CA CYS A 149 -3.57 16.81 8.74
C CYS A 149 -2.81 18.03 8.18
N ARG A 150 -3.16 19.25 8.61
CA ARG A 150 -2.46 20.46 8.15
C ARG A 150 -1.01 20.52 8.64
N SER A 151 -0.76 20.16 9.90
CA SER A 151 0.61 20.19 10.45
C SER A 151 1.55 19.19 9.78
N LEU A 152 1.03 18.08 9.26
CA LEU A 152 1.80 17.03 8.60
C LEU A 152 1.77 17.12 7.06
N ASN A 153 1.24 18.22 6.50
CA ASN A 153 1.04 18.39 5.06
C ASN A 153 0.18 17.26 4.44
N GLY A 154 -0.76 16.73 5.22
CA GLY A 154 -1.62 15.61 4.88
C GLY A 154 -2.55 15.85 3.69
N GLU A 155 -2.89 17.11 3.39
CA GLU A 155 -3.67 17.49 2.20
C GLU A 155 -2.90 17.21 0.92
N PHE A 156 -1.64 17.65 0.86
CA PHE A 156 -0.75 17.38 -0.27
C PHE A 156 -0.42 15.89 -0.38
N LYS A 157 -0.07 15.25 0.74
CA LYS A 157 0.19 13.81 0.77
C LYS A 157 -1.02 12.99 0.32
N MET A 158 -2.26 13.42 0.65
CA MET A 158 -3.48 12.75 0.20
C MET A 158 -3.60 12.77 -1.33
N ILE A 159 -3.25 13.87 -1.98
CA ILE A 159 -3.25 13.96 -3.46
C ILE A 159 -2.27 12.94 -4.04
N GLN A 160 -1.04 12.88 -3.52
CA GLN A 160 -0.04 11.91 -3.99
C GLN A 160 -0.46 10.46 -3.74
N PHE A 161 -1.10 10.20 -2.59
CA PHE A 161 -1.63 8.90 -2.21
C PHE A 161 -2.75 8.44 -3.16
N LEU A 162 -3.65 9.33 -3.58
CA LEU A 162 -4.81 9.01 -4.43
C LEU A 162 -4.56 9.19 -5.94
N ASN A 163 -3.42 9.74 -6.35
CA ASN A 163 -3.09 9.95 -7.76
C ASN A 163 -1.98 9.02 -8.28
N GLY A 164 -1.57 8.03 -7.48
CA GLY A 164 -0.61 7.00 -7.90
C GLY A 164 0.85 7.44 -7.90
N GLU A 165 1.17 8.70 -7.58
CA GLU A 165 2.56 9.12 -7.34
C GLU A 165 3.14 8.38 -6.12
N GLY A 166 2.32 8.22 -5.08
CA GLY A 166 2.71 7.66 -3.80
C GLY A 166 3.10 8.75 -2.82
N ALA A 167 2.47 8.75 -1.65
CA ALA A 167 2.84 9.64 -0.56
C ALA A 167 4.05 9.07 0.18
N GLU A 168 5.07 9.90 0.36
CA GLU A 168 6.21 9.53 1.20
C GLU A 168 5.78 9.33 2.65
N PHE A 169 6.22 8.20 3.22
CA PHE A 169 5.98 7.85 4.61
C PHE A 169 7.32 7.75 5.34
N PRO A 170 7.51 8.48 6.46
CA PRO A 170 8.77 8.45 7.20
C PRO A 170 9.13 7.03 7.65
N SER A 171 10.29 6.55 7.21
CA SER A 171 10.72 5.17 7.43
C SER A 171 12.20 5.05 7.75
N ASN A 172 12.57 3.90 8.31
CA ASN A 172 13.94 3.45 8.51
C ASN A 172 14.22 2.25 7.59
N ASP A 173 15.47 2.12 7.15
CA ASP A 173 15.89 0.94 6.40
C ASP A 173 15.71 -0.35 7.22
N PRO A 174 15.06 -1.39 6.66
CA PRO A 174 15.08 -2.72 7.24
C PRO A 174 16.43 -3.41 7.02
N THR A 175 16.62 -4.55 7.69
CA THR A 175 17.80 -5.38 7.52
C THR A 175 17.95 -5.81 6.06
N SER A 176 18.99 -5.30 5.40
CA SER A 176 19.31 -5.64 4.02
C SER A 176 20.42 -6.67 3.96
N GLY A 177 20.18 -7.75 3.22
CA GLY A 177 21.15 -8.80 2.99
C GLY A 177 21.28 -9.83 4.12
N THR A 178 21.65 -11.05 3.74
CA THR A 178 22.02 -12.13 4.65
C THR A 178 23.52 -12.13 4.91
N SER A 179 23.99 -12.89 5.91
CA SER A 179 25.41 -13.13 6.16
C SER A 179 26.15 -13.77 4.98
N SER A 180 25.43 -14.37 4.03
CA SER A 180 25.97 -14.94 2.79
C SER A 180 25.93 -13.97 1.60
N GLY A 181 25.54 -12.70 1.80
CA GLY A 181 25.46 -11.69 0.74
C GLY A 181 24.24 -11.82 -0.18
N LEU A 182 23.26 -12.67 0.16
CA LEU A 182 21.99 -12.77 -0.56
C LEU A 182 21.00 -11.71 -0.08
N ALA A 183 19.92 -11.44 -0.80
CA ALA A 183 18.87 -10.52 -0.36
C ALA A 183 18.14 -11.04 0.90
N SER A 184 17.69 -10.11 1.75
CA SER A 184 16.75 -10.42 2.82
C SER A 184 15.33 -10.46 2.27
N GLN A 185 14.68 -11.61 2.36
CA GLN A 185 13.28 -11.77 1.97
C GLN A 185 12.36 -11.43 3.16
N TYR A 186 11.41 -10.54 2.89
CA TYR A 186 10.27 -10.29 3.78
C TYR A 186 9.01 -10.90 3.18
N TYR A 187 8.11 -11.40 4.03
CA TYR A 187 6.92 -12.14 3.62
C TYR A 187 5.61 -11.45 3.97
N TYR A 188 5.66 -10.49 4.89
CA TYR A 188 4.46 -9.82 5.39
C TYR A 188 4.67 -8.30 5.45
N THR A 189 3.63 -7.55 5.14
CA THR A 189 3.50 -6.12 5.47
C THR A 189 2.19 -5.88 6.19
N GLY A 190 2.23 -5.22 7.34
CA GLY A 190 1.06 -4.76 8.07
C GLY A 190 0.98 -3.24 8.03
N THR A 191 -0.14 -2.70 7.53
CA THR A 191 -0.45 -1.27 7.62
C THR A 191 -1.51 -1.05 8.69
N TYR A 192 -1.18 -0.28 9.72
CA TYR A 192 -2.07 -0.04 10.85
C TYR A 192 -2.92 1.21 10.62
N ILE A 193 -4.14 1.00 10.11
CA ILE A 193 -5.11 2.07 9.88
C ILE A 193 -5.88 2.31 11.17
N ARG A 194 -5.65 3.45 11.82
CA ARG A 194 -6.32 3.85 13.06
C ARG A 194 -7.74 4.32 12.82
N SER A 195 -7.93 5.07 11.74
CA SER A 195 -9.23 5.58 11.34
C SER A 195 -9.25 5.82 9.83
N LEU A 196 -10.36 5.46 9.20
CA LEU A 196 -10.64 5.72 7.80
C LEU A 196 -12.08 6.20 7.75
N VAL A 197 -12.27 7.49 7.45
CA VAL A 197 -13.59 8.11 7.44
C VAL A 197 -13.93 8.55 6.03
N THR A 198 -15.09 8.12 5.56
CA THR A 198 -15.74 8.63 4.36
C THR A 198 -16.76 9.68 4.77
N GLY A 199 -16.61 10.87 4.21
CA GLY A 199 -17.21 12.13 4.66
C GLY A 199 -18.64 12.35 4.20
N TRP A 200 -19.40 11.27 4.07
CA TRP A 200 -20.82 11.30 3.76
C TRP A 200 -21.51 10.07 4.32
N GLY A 201 -22.74 10.26 4.74
CA GLY A 201 -23.65 9.20 5.11
C GLY A 201 -24.93 9.76 5.69
N ASN A 202 -25.94 8.92 5.79
CA ASN A 202 -27.23 9.26 6.36
C ASN A 202 -27.58 8.22 7.42
N SER A 203 -27.97 8.67 8.60
CA SER A 203 -28.55 7.83 9.63
C SER A 203 -29.74 8.59 10.21
N PRO A 204 -30.98 8.12 10.02
CA PRO A 204 -32.17 8.89 10.38
C PRO A 204 -32.16 9.35 11.84
N GLY A 205 -32.32 10.66 12.06
CA GLY A 205 -32.34 11.24 13.41
C GLY A 205 -30.98 11.37 14.10
N VAL A 206 -29.88 11.04 13.42
CA VAL A 206 -28.53 11.09 13.99
C VAL A 206 -27.71 12.21 13.35
N ASP A 207 -27.14 13.05 14.22
CA ASP A 207 -26.11 14.01 13.84
C ASP A 207 -24.75 13.31 13.81
N LEU A 208 -24.25 13.01 12.61
CA LEU A 208 -23.01 12.27 12.41
C LEU A 208 -21.79 12.94 13.05
N THR A 209 -21.79 14.27 13.16
CA THR A 209 -20.67 15.01 13.77
C THR A 209 -20.53 14.78 15.27
N LYS A 210 -21.54 14.20 15.92
CA LYS A 210 -21.53 13.86 17.35
C LYS A 210 -21.18 12.41 17.64
N VAL A 211 -21.15 11.56 16.61
CA VAL A 211 -20.91 10.11 16.77
C VAL A 211 -19.67 9.63 16.02
N THR A 212 -19.24 10.34 14.97
CA THR A 212 -18.02 10.03 14.23
C THR A 212 -16.95 11.06 14.55
N PHE A 213 -15.81 10.58 15.06
CA PHE A 213 -14.65 11.39 15.37
C PHE A 213 -13.47 11.00 14.49
N PHE A 214 -12.78 12.01 13.97
CA PHE A 214 -11.49 11.86 13.29
C PHE A 214 -10.49 12.81 13.94
N ASP A 215 -9.35 12.28 14.37
CA ASP A 215 -8.32 13.06 15.09
C ASP A 215 -8.90 13.84 16.30
N ASN A 216 -9.86 13.23 17.01
CA ASN A 216 -10.62 13.81 18.13
C ASN A 216 -11.57 14.96 17.77
N TYR A 217 -11.81 15.24 16.49
CA TYR A 217 -12.80 16.22 16.02
C TYR A 217 -14.03 15.51 15.45
N GLY A 218 -15.21 16.06 15.74
CA GLY A 218 -16.46 15.59 15.14
C GLY A 218 -16.46 15.87 13.64
N VAL A 219 -16.74 14.85 12.84
CA VAL A 219 -16.77 14.95 11.38
C VAL A 219 -18.05 14.34 10.82
N TYR A 220 -18.53 14.87 9.71
CA TYR A 220 -19.64 14.27 8.99
C TYR A 220 -19.17 13.00 8.29
N GLY A 221 -19.97 11.92 8.33
CA GLY A 221 -19.64 10.64 7.72
C GLY A 221 -19.45 9.49 8.72
N PHE A 222 -18.85 8.40 8.26
CA PHE A 222 -18.65 7.18 9.06
C PHE A 222 -17.20 6.74 9.07
N ASN A 223 -16.70 6.31 10.24
CA ASN A 223 -15.49 5.50 10.29
C ASN A 223 -15.82 4.09 9.78
N ILE A 224 -15.20 3.71 8.67
CA ILE A 224 -15.47 2.45 7.99
C ILE A 224 -14.57 1.31 8.50
N VAL A 225 -13.47 1.60 9.20
CA VAL A 225 -12.56 0.56 9.73
C VAL A 225 -13.30 -0.53 10.53
N PRO A 226 -14.21 -0.21 11.48
CA PRO A 226 -14.90 -1.25 12.24
C PRO A 226 -15.82 -2.13 11.40
N ARG A 227 -16.38 -1.57 10.31
CA ARG A 227 -17.32 -2.27 9.41
C ARG A 227 -16.60 -3.22 8.47
N LEU A 228 -15.34 -2.93 8.15
CA LEU A 228 -14.51 -3.75 7.28
C LEU A 228 -13.70 -4.81 8.06
N ALA A 229 -13.82 -4.85 9.38
CA ALA A 229 -13.03 -5.74 10.21
C ALA A 229 -13.39 -7.22 10.01
N TYR A 230 -14.63 -7.53 9.63
CA TYR A 230 -15.13 -8.89 9.44
C TYR A 230 -15.94 -9.01 8.17
N ALA A 231 -15.96 -10.21 7.59
CA ALA A 231 -16.85 -10.49 6.48
C ALA A 231 -18.32 -10.48 6.96
N ALA A 232 -19.24 -10.16 6.06
CA ALA A 232 -20.66 -10.30 6.35
C ALA A 232 -20.99 -11.75 6.76
N GLY A 233 -21.89 -11.92 7.73
CA GLY A 233 -22.25 -13.22 8.30
C GLY A 233 -21.24 -13.79 9.31
N THR A 234 -20.16 -13.09 9.63
CA THR A 234 -19.21 -13.56 10.66
C THR A 234 -19.87 -13.55 12.04
N THR A 235 -20.16 -14.74 12.56
CA THR A 235 -20.69 -14.93 13.92
C THR A 235 -19.59 -15.05 14.96
N ASP A 236 -18.46 -15.66 14.60
CA ASP A 236 -17.27 -15.77 15.45
C ASP A 236 -16.23 -14.71 15.09
N LYS A 237 -16.15 -13.68 15.94
CA LYS A 237 -15.20 -12.56 15.82
C LYS A 237 -13.91 -12.78 16.64
N SER A 238 -13.61 -14.02 17.01
CA SER A 238 -12.37 -14.37 17.72
C SER A 238 -11.13 -14.45 16.81
N GLY A 239 -11.33 -14.44 15.49
CA GLY A 239 -10.28 -14.39 14.48
C GLY A 239 -9.65 -13.01 14.28
N TYR A 240 -8.57 -12.94 13.50
CA TYR A 240 -7.91 -11.68 13.18
C TYR A 240 -8.77 -10.84 12.22
N PRO A 241 -8.94 -9.54 12.49
CA PRO A 241 -9.75 -8.68 11.63
C PRO A 241 -9.06 -8.44 10.29
N LEU A 242 -9.85 -8.20 9.25
CA LEU A 242 -9.39 -8.06 7.86
C LEU A 242 -8.57 -6.80 7.59
N VAL A 243 -8.77 -5.74 8.38
CA VAL A 243 -8.20 -4.39 8.13
C VAL A 243 -7.25 -3.94 9.26
N PHE A 244 -7.00 -4.79 10.26
CA PHE A 244 -6.21 -4.39 11.42
C PHE A 244 -5.19 -5.43 11.92
N PRO A 245 -3.95 -5.38 11.41
CA PRO A 245 -3.46 -4.51 10.35
C PRO A 245 -4.02 -4.92 8.98
N LEU A 246 -4.09 -3.96 8.05
CA LEU A 246 -4.26 -4.28 6.63
C LEU A 246 -3.02 -5.07 6.19
N LEU A 247 -3.23 -6.35 5.87
CA LEU A 247 -2.15 -7.33 5.70
C LEU A 247 -1.91 -7.63 4.23
N TYR A 248 -0.66 -7.48 3.81
CA TYR A 248 -0.12 -8.17 2.64
C TYR A 248 0.71 -9.38 3.10
N SER A 249 0.50 -10.54 2.48
CA SER A 249 1.30 -11.74 2.67
C SER A 249 1.71 -12.32 1.32
N VAL A 250 3.01 -12.53 1.13
CA VAL A 250 3.58 -13.10 -0.10
C VAL A 250 2.97 -14.48 -0.32
N GLN A 251 2.39 -14.68 -1.51
CA GLN A 251 1.80 -15.97 -1.91
C GLN A 251 2.74 -16.77 -2.82
N ALA A 252 2.39 -18.03 -3.07
CA ALA A 252 3.13 -18.86 -4.02
C ALA A 252 3.21 -18.19 -5.41
N GLY A 253 4.42 -18.12 -5.97
CA GLY A 253 4.72 -17.47 -7.25
C GLY A 253 5.07 -15.97 -7.13
N GLU A 254 4.93 -15.38 -5.94
CA GLU A 254 5.34 -14.00 -5.63
C GLU A 254 6.74 -13.98 -4.99
N ALA A 255 7.51 -12.92 -5.25
CA ALA A 255 8.82 -12.68 -4.61
C ALA A 255 9.11 -11.18 -4.61
N ASP A 256 8.17 -10.41 -4.05
CA ASP A 256 8.08 -8.97 -4.28
C ASP A 256 8.82 -8.12 -3.26
N MET A 257 9.22 -8.71 -2.14
CA MET A 257 9.76 -7.99 -0.98
C MET A 257 11.20 -8.42 -0.66
N ASP A 258 12.08 -8.35 -1.65
CA ASP A 258 13.50 -8.63 -1.51
C ASP A 258 14.29 -7.35 -1.24
N PHE A 259 15.09 -7.37 -0.18
CA PHE A 259 15.97 -6.27 0.22
C PHE A 259 17.43 -6.68 0.01
N LYS A 260 17.96 -6.32 -1.17
CA LYS A 260 19.34 -6.59 -1.59
C LYS A 260 20.35 -5.86 -0.70
N PRO A 261 21.52 -6.46 -0.41
CA PRO A 261 22.63 -5.75 0.22
C PRO A 261 23.21 -4.67 -0.71
N GLY A 262 23.95 -3.72 -0.15
CA GLY A 262 24.65 -2.66 -0.90
C GLY A 262 24.07 -1.26 -0.70
N PHE A 263 24.55 -0.30 -1.50
CA PHE A 263 24.26 1.13 -1.35
C PHE A 263 23.21 1.67 -2.33
N GLU A 264 22.64 0.81 -3.16
CA GLU A 264 21.66 1.24 -4.17
C GLU A 264 20.36 1.72 -3.50
N PRO A 265 19.90 2.95 -3.77
CA PRO A 265 18.61 3.40 -3.28
C PRO A 265 17.48 2.59 -3.91
N TYR A 266 16.42 2.34 -3.16
CA TYR A 266 15.29 1.53 -3.58
C TYR A 266 14.00 2.09 -3.03
N ILE A 267 12.90 1.79 -3.71
CA ILE A 267 11.57 2.19 -3.29
C ILE A 267 10.91 0.99 -2.64
N PHE A 268 10.35 1.16 -1.46
CA PHE A 268 9.41 0.21 -0.89
C PHE A 268 8.00 0.77 -1.08
N GLU A 269 7.25 0.16 -1.99
CA GLU A 269 5.89 0.60 -2.33
C GLU A 269 4.89 -0.27 -1.55
N VAL A 270 4.00 0.37 -0.79
CA VAL A 270 2.85 -0.26 -0.13
C VAL A 270 1.58 0.32 -0.75
N ARG A 271 0.84 -0.51 -1.47
CA ARG A 271 -0.34 -0.09 -2.22
C ARG A 271 -1.60 -0.76 -1.70
N MET A 272 -2.68 0.00 -1.63
CA MET A 272 -4.00 -0.47 -1.25
C MET A 272 -5.08 0.03 -2.22
N ASN A 273 -6.13 -0.75 -2.49
CA ASN A 273 -7.23 -0.33 -3.37
C ASN A 273 -8.30 0.47 -2.63
N LEU A 274 -7.98 1.68 -2.17
CA LEU A 274 -8.97 2.54 -1.53
C LEU A 274 -9.81 3.30 -2.56
N LYS A 275 -9.18 4.12 -3.42
CA LYS A 275 -9.84 5.11 -4.26
C LYS A 275 -10.85 4.48 -5.19
N GLU A 276 -10.46 3.53 -6.02
CA GLU A 276 -11.29 2.89 -7.04
C GLU A 276 -12.28 1.86 -6.49
N ASN A 277 -12.33 1.68 -5.17
CA ASN A 277 -13.16 0.67 -4.53
C ASN A 277 -14.25 1.26 -3.62
N LEU A 278 -14.60 2.54 -3.77
CA LEU A 278 -15.62 3.21 -2.96
C LEU A 278 -17.00 3.08 -3.61
N MET A 279 -17.98 2.62 -2.84
CA MET A 279 -19.37 2.49 -3.26
C MET A 279 -20.34 2.84 -2.15
N VAL A 280 -21.58 3.13 -2.52
CA VAL A 280 -22.68 3.36 -1.58
C VAL A 280 -23.22 2.02 -1.10
N HIS A 281 -23.44 1.94 0.21
CA HIS A 281 -24.03 0.80 0.90
C HIS A 281 -25.18 1.26 1.77
N SER A 282 -26.16 0.38 2.00
CA SER A 282 -27.21 0.62 2.99
C SER A 282 -27.32 -0.49 4.01
N ILE A 283 -27.42 -0.11 5.28
CA ILE A 283 -27.51 -1.04 6.40
C ILE A 283 -28.97 -1.22 6.80
N LYS A 284 -29.39 -2.47 7.01
CA LYS A 284 -30.72 -2.84 7.49
C LYS A 284 -30.87 -2.55 8.97
N ALA A 285 -31.99 -1.96 9.33
CA ALA A 285 -32.52 -1.95 10.69
C ALA A 285 -33.15 -3.32 11.01
N ALA A 286 -33.44 -3.54 12.29
CA ALA A 286 -34.05 -4.78 12.77
C ALA A 286 -35.45 -5.05 12.16
N ASP A 287 -36.17 -4.00 11.76
CA ASP A 287 -37.46 -4.07 11.09
C ASP A 287 -37.36 -4.20 9.55
N GLY A 288 -36.14 -4.28 9.01
CA GLY A 288 -35.86 -4.34 7.58
C GLY A 288 -35.82 -2.99 6.86
N SER A 289 -36.07 -1.87 7.56
CA SER A 289 -35.91 -0.53 7.01
C SER A 289 -34.43 -0.10 6.92
N THR A 290 -34.16 1.09 6.37
CA THR A 290 -32.79 1.61 6.25
C THR A 290 -32.33 2.24 7.56
N ALA A 291 -31.39 1.60 8.26
CA ALA A 291 -30.76 2.13 9.47
C ALA A 291 -29.72 3.22 9.16
N ALA A 292 -28.96 3.02 8.08
CA ALA A 292 -27.99 3.97 7.60
C ALA A 292 -27.66 3.75 6.12
N THR A 293 -27.23 4.80 5.44
CA THR A 293 -26.60 4.74 4.12
C THR A 293 -25.25 5.42 4.21
N LEU A 294 -24.20 4.85 3.63
CA LEU A 294 -22.84 5.37 3.73
C LEU A 294 -22.04 5.03 2.47
N ILE A 295 -20.94 5.73 2.24
CA ILE A 295 -19.92 5.28 1.28
C ILE A 295 -18.89 4.44 2.03
N SER A 296 -18.57 3.26 1.52
CA SER A 296 -17.55 2.37 2.08
C SER A 296 -16.83 1.61 0.96
N ILE A 297 -15.88 0.76 1.34
CA ILE A 297 -15.19 -0.15 0.42
C ILE A 297 -16.19 -1.11 -0.20
N SER A 298 -15.95 -1.47 -1.45
CA SER A 298 -16.79 -2.40 -2.16
C SER A 298 -16.81 -3.75 -1.48
N ASP A 299 -17.98 -4.37 -1.44
CA ASP A 299 -18.18 -5.72 -0.95
C ASP A 299 -17.84 -6.79 -2.00
N TRP A 300 -16.92 -6.46 -2.92
CA TRP A 300 -16.40 -7.25 -4.04
C TRP A 300 -16.09 -8.72 -3.72
N LYS A 301 -15.74 -9.03 -2.47
CA LYS A 301 -15.40 -10.39 -2.03
C LYS A 301 -16.61 -11.16 -1.50
N VAL A 302 -17.47 -10.51 -0.72
CA VAL A 302 -18.65 -11.12 -0.08
C VAL A 302 -19.73 -10.05 0.01
N ASN A 303 -20.83 -10.23 -0.72
CA ASN A 303 -21.98 -9.34 -0.65
C ASN A 303 -22.50 -9.27 0.80
N HIS A 304 -22.67 -8.06 1.31
CA HIS A 304 -23.03 -7.84 2.71
C HIS A 304 -24.54 -7.84 2.98
N GLN A 305 -25.39 -7.71 1.95
CA GLN A 305 -26.85 -7.79 2.03
C GLN A 305 -27.45 -6.88 3.10
N GLY A 306 -26.91 -5.68 3.24
CA GLY A 306 -27.25 -4.68 4.23
C GLY A 306 -26.87 -5.00 5.69
N GLN A 307 -25.91 -5.90 5.93
CA GLN A 307 -25.34 -6.11 7.26
C GLN A 307 -24.41 -4.97 7.67
N THR A 308 -24.05 -4.86 8.96
CA THR A 308 -23.09 -3.83 9.41
C THR A 308 -21.64 -4.22 9.11
N ASP A 309 -21.31 -5.51 9.23
CA ASP A 309 -20.03 -6.05 8.78
C ASP A 309 -20.07 -6.18 7.26
N MET A 310 -19.10 -5.58 6.57
CA MET A 310 -19.08 -5.42 5.12
C MET A 310 -18.04 -6.36 4.54
N GLY A 311 -18.49 -7.24 3.64
CA GLY A 311 -17.77 -8.44 3.24
C GLY A 311 -16.59 -8.25 2.29
N GLY A 312 -16.29 -7.04 1.84
CA GLY A 312 -15.12 -6.70 1.05
C GLY A 312 -14.14 -5.81 1.82
N GLY A 313 -12.97 -6.36 2.10
CA GLY A 313 -11.87 -5.64 2.74
C GLY A 313 -11.02 -4.87 1.72
N ILE A 314 -10.19 -3.98 2.25
CA ILE A 314 -9.13 -3.34 1.47
C ILE A 314 -8.07 -4.42 1.16
N LEU A 315 -7.68 -4.55 -0.10
CA LEU A 315 -6.51 -5.32 -0.50
C LEU A 315 -5.25 -4.48 -0.32
N SER A 316 -4.15 -5.15 0.02
CA SER A 316 -2.83 -4.55 0.07
C SER A 316 -1.83 -5.39 -0.71
N ARG A 317 -0.87 -4.73 -1.35
CA ARG A 317 0.32 -5.36 -1.91
C ARG A 317 1.53 -4.48 -1.64
N SER A 318 2.61 -5.12 -1.23
CA SER A 318 3.88 -4.44 -1.02
C SER A 318 4.94 -5.01 -1.95
N ARG A 319 5.80 -4.15 -2.48
CA ARG A 319 6.94 -4.56 -3.30
C ARG A 319 8.13 -3.64 -3.14
N THR A 320 9.32 -4.20 -3.26
CA THR A 320 10.57 -3.47 -3.40
C THR A 320 10.85 -3.22 -4.89
N ILE A 321 11.30 -2.02 -5.20
CA ILE A 321 11.62 -1.59 -6.56
C ILE A 321 13.06 -1.10 -6.55
N TYR A 322 13.87 -1.66 -7.43
CA TYR A 322 15.25 -1.23 -7.67
C TYR A 322 15.30 -0.44 -8.97
N PRO A 323 15.36 0.91 -8.93
CA PRO A 323 15.24 1.73 -10.14
C PRO A 323 16.28 1.39 -11.22
N SER A 324 17.48 0.91 -10.86
CA SER A 324 18.50 0.50 -11.83
C SER A 324 18.07 -0.72 -12.66
N GLY A 325 17.38 -1.67 -12.04
CA GLY A 325 16.93 -2.91 -12.69
C GLY A 325 15.51 -2.84 -13.24
N ALA A 326 14.74 -1.81 -12.87
CA ALA A 326 13.35 -1.69 -13.30
C ALA A 326 13.22 -1.06 -14.70
N SER A 327 12.18 -1.46 -15.41
CA SER A 327 11.78 -0.92 -16.72
C SER A 327 10.39 -0.31 -16.66
N SER A 328 10.04 0.46 -17.68
CA SER A 328 8.67 0.93 -17.93
C SER A 328 8.02 0.14 -19.06
N LEU A 329 6.69 0.06 -19.04
CA LEU A 329 5.89 -0.49 -20.13
C LEU A 329 5.18 0.65 -20.85
N SER A 330 5.06 0.51 -22.17
CA SER A 330 4.26 1.36 -23.04
C SER A 330 3.26 0.46 -23.76
N ILE A 331 2.01 0.49 -23.33
CA ILE A 331 0.98 -0.47 -23.73
C ILE A 331 0.00 0.24 -24.68
N THR A 332 -0.33 -0.41 -25.78
CA THR A 332 -1.36 0.01 -26.74
C THR A 332 -2.43 -1.07 -26.88
N GLY A 333 -3.63 -0.69 -27.34
CA GLY A 333 -4.75 -1.61 -27.56
C GLY A 333 -5.92 -1.48 -26.59
N GLY A 334 -5.94 -0.42 -25.76
CA GLY A 334 -7.11 -0.07 -24.95
C GLY A 334 -8.16 0.69 -25.77
N SER A 335 -9.44 0.40 -25.55
CA SER A 335 -10.55 1.08 -26.23
C SER A 335 -10.91 2.44 -25.64
N GLY A 336 -10.51 2.70 -24.38
CA GLY A 336 -10.98 3.84 -23.60
C GLY A 336 -12.04 3.53 -22.54
N ASN A 337 -12.44 2.27 -22.37
CA ASN A 337 -13.37 1.88 -21.31
C ASN A 337 -12.71 1.98 -19.92
N LEU A 338 -13.28 2.82 -19.04
CA LEU A 338 -12.70 3.11 -17.73
C LEU A 338 -13.01 2.03 -16.68
N THR A 339 -13.82 1.03 -17.00
CA THR A 339 -14.01 -0.17 -16.17
C THR A 339 -12.96 -1.25 -16.44
N HIS A 340 -12.10 -1.05 -17.46
CA HIS A 340 -11.09 -2.00 -17.87
C HIS A 340 -9.69 -1.54 -17.46
N TYR A 341 -8.82 -2.49 -17.13
CA TYR A 341 -7.48 -2.26 -16.62
C TYR A 341 -6.48 -3.20 -17.29
N PHE A 342 -5.36 -2.63 -17.70
CA PHE A 342 -4.14 -3.38 -17.94
C PHE A 342 -3.48 -3.68 -16.60
N ALA A 343 -3.30 -4.97 -16.28
CA ALA A 343 -2.78 -5.40 -14.99
C ALA A 343 -1.63 -6.39 -15.15
N VAL A 344 -0.50 -6.10 -14.51
CA VAL A 344 0.73 -6.89 -14.56
C VAL A 344 0.83 -7.79 -13.33
N PHE A 345 1.11 -9.06 -13.54
CA PHE A 345 1.40 -10.06 -12.51
C PHE A 345 2.66 -10.83 -12.90
N ARG A 346 3.33 -11.49 -11.95
CA ARG A 346 4.39 -12.45 -12.30
C ARG A 346 3.80 -13.63 -13.06
N GLU A 347 4.65 -14.30 -13.85
CA GLU A 347 4.27 -15.42 -14.69
C GLU A 347 3.48 -16.52 -13.97
N ASN A 348 3.91 -16.85 -12.74
CA ASN A 348 3.41 -17.97 -11.95
C ASN A 348 2.44 -17.55 -10.84
N GLU A 349 2.00 -16.29 -10.81
CA GLU A 349 0.98 -15.86 -9.87
C GLU A 349 -0.38 -16.51 -10.17
N THR A 350 -1.07 -16.89 -9.11
CA THR A 350 -2.42 -17.49 -9.13
C THR A 350 -3.41 -16.62 -8.36
N ASN A 351 -4.71 -16.91 -8.50
CA ASN A 351 -5.81 -16.18 -7.85
C ASN A 351 -5.81 -14.67 -8.20
N ILE A 352 -5.61 -14.37 -9.48
CA ILE A 352 -5.47 -13.02 -10.05
C ILE A 352 -6.61 -12.08 -9.63
N LEU A 353 -7.84 -12.59 -9.58
CA LEU A 353 -9.05 -11.82 -9.27
C LEU A 353 -9.27 -11.54 -7.78
N SER A 354 -8.43 -12.07 -6.89
CA SER A 354 -8.54 -11.83 -5.45
C SER A 354 -7.32 -11.11 -4.88
N LYS A 355 -6.55 -10.45 -5.74
CA LYS A 355 -5.27 -9.82 -5.39
C LYS A 355 -5.11 -8.49 -6.10
N LEU A 356 -4.30 -7.62 -5.50
CA LEU A 356 -3.78 -6.46 -6.22
C LEU A 356 -2.69 -6.90 -7.21
N PRO A 357 -2.64 -6.37 -8.44
CA PRO A 357 -1.55 -6.65 -9.39
C PRO A 357 -0.20 -6.13 -8.88
N LEU A 358 0.91 -6.46 -9.54
CA LEU A 358 2.18 -5.75 -9.34
C LEU A 358 2.03 -4.29 -9.73
N ALA A 359 1.42 -4.08 -10.88
CA ALA A 359 1.07 -2.75 -11.36
C ALA A 359 -0.15 -2.80 -12.27
N ALA A 360 -0.92 -1.72 -12.30
CA ALA A 360 -2.05 -1.60 -13.20
C ALA A 360 -2.27 -0.16 -13.67
N THR A 361 -2.98 -0.02 -14.79
CA THR A 361 -3.46 1.27 -15.31
C THR A 361 -4.80 1.05 -16.04
N PRO A 362 -5.74 2.01 -16.01
CA PRO A 362 -6.96 1.92 -16.81
C PRO A 362 -6.64 1.74 -18.31
N ALA A 363 -7.46 0.98 -19.02
CA ALA A 363 -7.30 0.65 -20.44
C ALA A 363 -7.73 1.81 -21.36
N ARG A 364 -7.09 2.96 -21.19
CA ARG A 364 -7.37 4.19 -21.93
C ARG A 364 -7.04 4.03 -23.43
N ASN A 365 -7.74 4.79 -24.27
CA ASN A 365 -7.43 4.85 -25.69
C ASN A 365 -6.05 5.48 -25.92
N GLY A 366 -5.28 4.92 -26.85
CA GLY A 366 -3.92 5.34 -27.17
C GLY A 366 -2.85 4.52 -26.45
N THR A 367 -1.76 5.18 -26.07
CA THR A 367 -0.62 4.56 -25.39
C THR A 367 -0.62 4.91 -23.91
N VAL A 368 -0.75 3.90 -23.05
CA VAL A 368 -0.64 4.05 -21.59
C VAL A 368 0.71 3.56 -21.10
N LYS A 369 1.16 4.10 -19.96
CA LYS A 369 2.46 3.76 -19.38
C LYS A 369 2.31 3.17 -17.98
N ILE A 370 3.12 2.16 -17.69
CA ILE A 370 3.32 1.63 -16.34
C ILE A 370 4.81 1.74 -16.04
N LYS A 371 5.18 2.26 -14.87
CA LYS A 371 6.57 2.44 -14.45
C LYS A 371 6.97 1.33 -13.48
N TYR A 372 8.28 1.21 -13.29
CA TYR A 372 8.87 0.42 -12.20
C TYR A 372 8.44 -1.06 -12.19
N ILE A 373 8.56 -1.73 -13.34
CA ILE A 373 8.45 -3.18 -13.43
C ILE A 373 9.85 -3.76 -13.25
N ASN A 374 10.06 -4.51 -12.17
CA ASN A 374 11.31 -5.22 -11.93
C ASN A 374 11.56 -6.29 -13.01
N SER A 375 12.81 -6.69 -13.14
CA SER A 375 13.22 -7.76 -14.05
C SER A 375 12.52 -9.09 -13.78
N GLY A 376 12.44 -9.92 -14.83
CA GLY A 376 11.81 -11.24 -14.79
C GLY A 376 10.70 -11.39 -15.83
N THR A 377 10.02 -12.55 -15.79
CA THR A 377 8.90 -12.87 -16.67
C THR A 377 7.57 -12.55 -16.00
N HIS A 378 6.72 -11.87 -16.75
CA HIS A 378 5.45 -11.32 -16.30
C HIS A 378 4.33 -11.67 -17.28
N LYS A 379 3.09 -11.55 -16.81
CA LYS A 379 1.88 -11.64 -17.61
C LYS A 379 1.10 -10.34 -17.50
N LEU A 380 0.68 -9.83 -18.66
CA LEU A 380 -0.24 -8.71 -18.79
C LEU A 380 -1.66 -9.26 -18.99
N TYR A 381 -2.55 -8.90 -18.08
CA TYR A 381 -3.98 -9.22 -18.14
C TYR A 381 -4.79 -7.97 -18.49
N CYS A 382 -5.96 -8.21 -19.10
CA CYS A 382 -7.01 -7.21 -19.22
C CYS A 382 -8.06 -7.61 -18.19
N LEU A 383 -8.19 -6.82 -17.12
CA LEU A 383 -9.16 -7.03 -16.07
C LEU A 383 -10.30 -6.04 -16.25
N ALA A 384 -11.54 -6.46 -16.03
CA ALA A 384 -12.72 -5.64 -16.19
C ALA A 384 -13.59 -5.71 -14.94
N ASP A 385 -14.13 -4.57 -14.54
CA ASP A 385 -15.28 -4.50 -13.64
C ASP A 385 -16.55 -4.60 -14.48
N THR A 386 -17.05 -5.82 -14.61
CA THR A 386 -18.26 -6.11 -15.41
C THR A 386 -19.22 -7.06 -14.72
N GLY A 387 -18.77 -7.81 -13.70
CA GLY A 387 -19.64 -8.71 -12.95
C GLY A 387 -20.62 -7.93 -12.08
N ASN A 388 -20.07 -7.15 -11.14
CA ASN A 388 -20.86 -6.45 -10.11
C ASN A 388 -20.92 -4.92 -10.28
N LEU A 389 -20.07 -4.32 -11.13
CA LEU A 389 -20.01 -2.87 -11.34
C LEU A 389 -19.86 -2.08 -10.03
N ASN A 390 -18.85 -2.46 -9.26
CA ASN A 390 -18.61 -1.95 -7.91
C ASN A 390 -17.24 -1.29 -7.73
N GLY A 391 -16.56 -1.01 -8.84
CA GLY A 391 -15.23 -0.41 -8.89
C GLY A 391 -14.10 -1.43 -8.78
N PHE A 392 -14.39 -2.71 -8.56
CA PHE A 392 -13.37 -3.76 -8.48
C PHE A 392 -13.29 -4.58 -9.79
N PRO A 393 -12.13 -4.63 -10.46
CA PRO A 393 -11.96 -5.46 -11.65
C PRO A 393 -11.98 -6.95 -11.31
N ASP A 394 -13.15 -7.58 -11.48
CA ASP A 394 -13.46 -8.95 -11.06
C ASP A 394 -13.48 -9.98 -12.21
N THR A 395 -13.25 -9.53 -13.45
CA THR A 395 -13.35 -10.36 -14.64
C THR A 395 -12.08 -10.33 -15.47
N ILE A 396 -11.58 -11.48 -15.93
CA ILE A 396 -10.48 -11.54 -16.92
C ILE A 396 -11.07 -11.50 -18.32
N VAL A 397 -10.60 -10.58 -19.16
CA VAL A 397 -11.00 -10.46 -20.55
C VAL A 397 -9.86 -10.88 -21.46
N GLY A 398 -10.11 -11.86 -22.32
CA GLY A 398 -9.14 -12.35 -23.30
C GLY A 398 -8.05 -13.25 -22.71
N THR A 399 -7.00 -13.47 -23.51
CA THR A 399 -5.85 -14.32 -23.16
C THR A 399 -4.68 -13.46 -22.71
N PRO A 400 -4.06 -13.70 -21.54
CA PRO A 400 -2.96 -12.88 -21.06
C PRO A 400 -1.74 -12.93 -21.99
N LEU A 401 -1.04 -11.81 -22.09
CA LEU A 401 0.20 -11.69 -22.84
C LEU A 401 1.40 -11.90 -21.91
N THR A 402 2.24 -12.90 -22.18
CA THR A 402 3.52 -13.09 -21.48
C THR A 402 4.60 -12.19 -22.06
N PHE A 403 5.39 -11.54 -21.20
CA PHE A 403 6.52 -10.71 -21.60
C PHE A 403 7.65 -10.80 -20.56
N SER A 404 8.86 -10.40 -20.94
CA SER A 404 10.03 -10.42 -20.04
C SER A 404 10.67 -9.05 -19.92
N VAL A 405 11.13 -8.72 -18.72
CA VAL A 405 11.85 -7.50 -18.40
C VAL A 405 13.32 -7.85 -18.10
N PRO A 406 14.29 -7.21 -18.76
CA PRO A 406 15.71 -7.52 -18.57
C PRO A 406 16.22 -7.03 -17.20
N GLU A 407 17.27 -7.67 -16.67
CA GLU A 407 17.87 -7.35 -15.36
C GLU A 407 18.51 -5.96 -15.26
N ASN A 408 19.04 -5.43 -16.38
CA ASN A 408 19.60 -4.08 -16.46
C ASN A 408 18.66 -3.17 -17.24
N GLY A 409 17.41 -3.12 -16.78
CA GLY A 409 16.35 -2.32 -17.38
C GLY A 409 16.77 -0.86 -17.58
N ASN A 410 17.52 -0.26 -16.63
CA ASN A 410 17.95 1.14 -16.65
C ASN A 410 16.80 2.10 -17.04
N MET A 411 15.58 1.82 -16.57
CA MET A 411 14.35 2.55 -16.93
C MET A 411 13.99 2.53 -18.44
N SER A 412 14.49 1.55 -19.19
CA SER A 412 14.11 1.32 -20.58
C SER A 412 12.60 1.09 -20.71
N THR A 413 12.06 1.39 -21.89
CA THR A 413 10.63 1.24 -22.17
C THR A 413 10.38 0.05 -23.08
N ILE A 414 9.58 -0.89 -22.61
CA ILE A 414 9.14 -2.06 -23.37
C ILE A 414 7.79 -1.73 -24.00
N SER A 415 7.69 -1.84 -25.32
CA SER A 415 6.44 -1.60 -26.04
C SER A 415 5.64 -2.89 -26.16
N LEU A 416 4.39 -2.85 -25.72
CA LEU A 416 3.45 -3.97 -25.77
C LEU A 416 2.19 -3.57 -26.54
N SER A 417 1.65 -4.48 -27.33
CA SER A 417 0.34 -4.35 -27.97
C SER A 417 -0.56 -5.44 -27.43
N TYR A 418 -1.60 -5.05 -26.70
CA TYR A 418 -2.51 -5.98 -26.05
C TYR A 418 -3.94 -5.43 -26.08
N SER A 419 -4.86 -6.19 -26.67
CA SER A 419 -6.25 -5.77 -26.85
C SER A 419 -6.98 -5.84 -25.51
N CYS A 420 -7.54 -4.71 -25.06
CA CYS A 420 -8.40 -4.62 -23.90
C CYS A 420 -9.61 -3.74 -24.27
N PRO A 421 -10.82 -4.33 -24.34
CA PRO A 421 -11.98 -3.71 -24.96
C PRO A 421 -12.60 -2.57 -24.14
#